data_AF-A0A2A3VK27-F1
#
_entry.id   AF-A0A2A3VK27-F1
#
_cell.length_a   1.000
_cell.length_b   1.000
_cell.length_c   1.000
_cell.angle_alpha   90.00
_cell.angle_beta   90.00
_cell.angle_gamma   90.00
#
_symmetry.space_group_name_H-M   'P 1'
#
loop_
_entity.id
_entity.type
_entity.pdbx_description
1 polymer ?
#
loop_
_entity_poly.entity_id
_entity_poly.type
_entity_poly.pdbx_seq_one_letter_code
_entity_poly.pdbx_strand_id
1 'polypeptide(L)'
;MSRHLAPLLLCSLLAAIAPLHAQTADNAELAQLHRADQDARRNAADIDWTIVAPEDAERRKRVLALMREGAMRIAVDHYRAAMMFQHDAGLDDIRIAHALATLASTLAPDEIS
;
A
#
# COMPACT_ATOMS: atom_id res chain seq x y z
N MET A 1 -10.84 51.49 -41.46
CA MET A 1 -9.73 50.58 -41.82
C MET A 1 -8.69 50.66 -40.71
N SER A 2 -8.21 49.51 -40.24
CA SER A 2 -7.18 49.31 -39.18
C SER A 2 -7.58 49.72 -37.75
N ARG A 3 -7.28 48.98 -36.68
CA ARG A 3 -6.67 47.67 -36.45
C ARG A 3 -6.94 47.39 -34.96
N HIS A 4 -7.78 46.43 -34.60
CA HIS A 4 -7.81 45.91 -33.22
C HIS A 4 -7.07 44.57 -33.21
N LEU A 5 -5.79 44.65 -32.85
CA LEU A 5 -4.97 43.52 -32.45
C LEU A 5 -5.36 43.13 -31.02
N ALA A 6 -5.82 41.88 -30.87
CA ALA A 6 -5.67 40.95 -29.73
C ALA A 6 -5.93 41.46 -28.29
N PRO A 7 -6.74 40.72 -27.49
CA PRO A 7 -6.23 39.44 -26.99
C PRO A 7 -7.27 38.33 -27.06
N LEU A 8 -7.26 37.59 -28.16
CA LEU A 8 -7.73 36.20 -28.21
C LEU A 8 -6.60 35.32 -27.66
N LEU A 9 -6.35 35.34 -26.35
CA LEU A 9 -5.32 34.50 -25.72
C LEU A 9 -5.53 34.36 -24.20
N LEU A 10 -6.78 34.14 -23.76
CA LEU A 10 -7.07 33.81 -22.35
C LEU A 10 -7.88 32.51 -22.16
N CYS A 11 -8.24 31.78 -23.21
CA CYS A 11 -9.03 30.55 -23.08
C CYS A 11 -8.22 29.24 -23.10
N SER A 12 -6.90 29.27 -23.22
CA SER A 12 -6.10 28.05 -23.36
C SER A 12 -5.46 27.53 -22.07
N LEU A 13 -5.63 28.21 -20.93
CA LEU A 13 -4.95 27.83 -19.68
C LEU A 13 -5.74 26.90 -18.76
N LEU A 14 -6.85 26.30 -19.23
CA LEU A 14 -7.66 25.36 -18.45
C LEU A 14 -7.72 23.93 -19.02
N ALA A 15 -6.85 23.59 -19.98
CA ALA A 15 -6.87 22.28 -20.64
C ALA A 15 -5.79 21.29 -20.15
N ALA A 16 -5.13 21.56 -19.02
CA ALA A 16 -4.05 20.70 -18.52
C ALA A 16 -4.12 20.38 -17.02
N ILE A 17 -5.29 20.54 -16.39
CA ILE A 17 -5.56 19.82 -15.14
C ILE A 17 -6.21 18.50 -15.56
N ALA A 18 -5.46 17.65 -16.26
CA ALA A 18 -5.75 16.23 -16.19
C ALA A 18 -5.80 15.91 -14.69
N PRO A 19 -6.80 15.19 -14.18
CA PRO A 19 -6.76 14.83 -12.79
C PRO A 19 -5.48 14.01 -12.63
N LEU A 20 -4.56 14.53 -11.83
CA LEU A 20 -3.40 13.80 -11.36
C LEU A 20 -3.91 12.77 -10.34
N HIS A 21 -4.86 11.92 -10.74
CA HIS A 21 -4.89 10.57 -10.25
C HIS A 21 -3.65 9.95 -10.87
N ALA A 22 -2.48 10.31 -10.32
CA ALA A 22 -1.33 9.44 -10.39
C ALA A 22 -1.90 8.12 -9.87
N GLN A 23 -2.17 7.20 -10.81
CA GLN A 23 -2.47 5.83 -10.47
C GLN A 23 -1.27 5.40 -9.65
N THR A 24 -1.45 5.49 -8.34
CA THR A 24 -0.33 5.48 -7.42
C THR A 24 0.04 4.02 -7.41
N ALA A 25 1.06 3.67 -8.20
CA ALA A 25 1.49 2.30 -8.33
C ALA A 25 1.69 1.73 -6.93
N ASP A 26 1.25 0.49 -6.75
CA ASP A 26 1.39 -0.20 -5.49
C ASP A 26 2.86 -0.24 -5.08
N ASN A 27 3.10 -0.32 -3.77
CA ASN A 27 4.46 -0.43 -3.28
C ASN A 27 5.01 -1.82 -3.64
N ALA A 28 5.92 -1.85 -4.62
CA ALA A 28 6.52 -3.09 -5.13
C ALA A 28 7.27 -3.89 -4.05
N GLU A 29 7.80 -3.22 -3.03
CA GLU A 29 8.46 -3.89 -1.91
C GLU A 29 7.45 -4.54 -0.96
N LEU A 30 6.34 -3.85 -0.62
CA LEU A 30 5.24 -4.46 0.13
C LEU A 30 4.62 -5.65 -0.63
N ALA A 31 4.53 -5.54 -1.95
CA ALA A 31 4.08 -6.65 -2.80
C ALA A 31 4.99 -7.88 -2.68
N GLN A 32 6.31 -7.68 -2.66
CA GLN A 32 7.30 -8.74 -2.51
C GLN A 32 7.27 -9.36 -1.11
N LEU A 33 7.25 -8.54 -0.06
CA LEU A 33 7.16 -9.00 1.33
C LEU A 33 5.92 -9.87 1.55
N HIS A 34 4.77 -9.41 1.04
CA HIS A 34 3.52 -10.16 1.10
C HIS A 34 3.60 -11.47 0.33
N ARG A 35 4.15 -11.46 -0.89
CA ARG A 35 4.31 -12.69 -1.67
C ARG A 35 5.20 -13.71 -0.95
N ALA A 36 6.34 -13.27 -0.41
CA ALA A 36 7.23 -14.14 0.34
C ALA A 36 6.55 -14.75 1.58
N ASP A 37 5.79 -13.94 2.32
CA ASP A 37 5.01 -14.38 3.47
C ASP A 37 3.96 -15.46 3.11
N GLN A 38 3.22 -15.25 2.01
CA GLN A 38 2.21 -16.18 1.54
C GLN A 38 2.81 -17.44 0.91
N ASP A 39 3.92 -17.33 0.20
CA ASP A 39 4.61 -18.47 -0.40
C ASP A 39 5.22 -19.38 0.68
N ALA A 40 5.77 -18.80 1.77
CA ALA A 40 6.27 -19.56 2.92
C ALA A 40 5.18 -20.38 3.64
N ARG A 41 3.90 -20.05 3.41
CA ARG A 41 2.73 -20.70 4.01
C ARG A 41 1.86 -21.44 3.00
N ARG A 42 2.31 -21.56 1.74
CA ARG A 42 1.51 -22.19 0.68
C ARG A 42 1.13 -23.63 0.99
N ASN A 43 1.99 -24.37 1.71
CA ASN A 43 1.69 -25.70 2.20
C ASN A 43 1.47 -25.69 3.73
N ALA A 44 0.22 -25.48 4.15
CA ALA A 44 -0.13 -25.37 5.57
C ALA A 44 0.18 -26.63 6.41
N ALA A 45 0.35 -27.79 5.79
CA ALA A 45 0.65 -29.05 6.48
C ALA A 45 2.13 -29.21 6.86
N ASP A 46 3.02 -28.40 6.28
CA ASP A 46 4.48 -28.57 6.39
C ASP A 46 5.20 -27.22 6.48
N ILE A 47 4.79 -26.42 7.48
CA ILE A 47 5.43 -25.14 7.76
C ILE A 47 6.59 -25.35 8.72
N ASP A 48 7.81 -25.06 8.27
CA ASP A 48 8.98 -24.99 9.16
C ASP A 48 9.00 -23.66 9.92
N TRP A 49 8.40 -23.67 11.12
CA TRP A 49 8.34 -22.50 11.99
C TRP A 49 9.72 -22.03 12.48
N THR A 50 10.76 -22.87 12.43
CA THR A 50 12.12 -22.45 12.79
C THR A 50 12.72 -21.50 11.76
N ILE A 51 12.21 -21.52 10.53
CA ILE A 51 12.57 -20.61 9.44
C ILE A 51 11.55 -19.47 9.33
N VAL A 52 10.25 -19.78 9.34
CA VAL A 52 9.20 -18.78 9.07
C VAL A 52 9.12 -17.71 10.16
N ALA A 53 9.22 -18.09 11.44
CA ALA A 53 9.11 -17.14 12.55
C ALA A 53 10.20 -16.05 12.56
N PRO A 54 11.51 -16.35 12.41
CA PRO A 54 12.52 -15.28 12.33
C PRO A 54 12.37 -14.43 11.07
N GLU A 55 11.96 -15.01 9.94
CA GLU A 55 11.69 -14.21 8.74
C GLU A 55 10.49 -13.29 8.90
N ASP A 56 9.43 -13.71 9.61
CA ASP A 56 8.30 -12.83 9.93
C ASP A 56 8.75 -11.61 10.70
N ALA A 57 9.65 -11.78 11.68
CA ALA A 57 10.19 -10.67 12.46
C ALA A 57 10.94 -9.66 11.57
N GLU A 58 11.77 -10.14 10.62
CA GLU A 58 12.46 -9.26 9.67
C GLU A 58 11.49 -8.59 8.69
N ARG A 59 10.47 -9.31 8.20
CA ARG A 59 9.40 -8.74 7.37
C ARG A 59 8.66 -7.62 8.11
N ARG A 60 8.24 -7.84 9.37
CA ARG A 60 7.57 -6.82 10.20
C ARG A 60 8.45 -5.60 10.42
N LYS A 61 9.73 -5.81 10.73
CA LYS A 61 10.71 -4.71 10.87
C LYS A 61 10.81 -3.89 9.59
N ARG A 62 10.82 -4.52 8.41
CA ARG A 62 10.85 -3.79 7.14
C ARG A 62 9.54 -3.05 6.85
N VAL A 63 8.39 -3.66 7.13
CA VAL A 63 7.08 -2.99 7.00
C VAL A 63 6.98 -1.76 7.90
N LEU A 64 7.48 -1.82 9.14
CA LEU A 64 7.56 -0.66 10.04
C LEU A 64 8.44 0.46 9.48
N ALA A 65 9.55 0.13 8.81
CA ALA A 65 10.39 1.13 8.14
C ALA A 65 9.63 1.80 6.98
N LEU A 66 9.02 1.01 6.10
CA LEU A 66 8.20 1.50 4.99
C LEU A 66 7.03 2.39 5.46
N MET A 67 6.42 2.04 6.59
CA MET A 67 5.38 2.86 7.22
C MET A 67 5.92 4.24 7.64
N ARG A 68 7.09 4.28 8.31
CA ARG A 68 7.75 5.53 8.73
C ARG A 68 8.21 6.38 7.54
N GLU A 69 8.57 5.74 6.44
CA GLU A 69 8.96 6.38 5.18
C GLU A 69 7.75 6.96 4.41
N GLY A 70 6.51 6.72 4.86
CA GLY A 70 5.29 7.15 4.16
C GLY A 70 5.02 6.38 2.86
N ALA A 71 5.52 5.14 2.78
CA ALA A 71 5.51 4.34 1.56
C ALA A 71 4.20 3.56 1.33
N MET A 72 3.26 3.60 2.28
CA MET A 72 1.91 3.03 2.18
C MET A 72 0.93 4.13 1.76
N ARG A 73 0.40 4.05 0.54
CA ARG A 73 -0.40 5.14 -0.04
C ARG A 73 -1.79 4.72 -0.45
N ILE A 74 -1.95 3.49 -0.90
CA ILE A 74 -3.23 2.96 -1.39
C ILE A 74 -3.69 1.78 -0.54
N ALA A 75 -4.94 1.38 -0.75
CA ALA A 75 -5.60 0.38 0.08
C ALA A 75 -4.82 -0.96 0.13
N VAL A 76 -4.31 -1.42 -1.02
CA VAL A 76 -3.52 -2.66 -1.11
C VAL A 76 -2.18 -2.60 -0.36
N ASP A 77 -1.56 -1.41 -0.21
CA ASP A 77 -0.34 -1.27 0.58
C ASP A 77 -0.61 -1.56 2.06
N HIS A 78 -1.71 -1.01 2.57
CA HIS A 78 -2.13 -1.18 3.96
C HIS A 78 -2.58 -2.63 4.21
N TYR A 79 -3.31 -3.24 3.28
CA TYR A 79 -3.70 -4.65 3.35
C TYR A 79 -2.47 -5.55 3.46
N ARG A 80 -1.51 -5.40 2.54
CA ARG A 80 -0.27 -6.20 2.54
C ARG A 80 0.53 -5.99 3.82
N ALA A 81 0.57 -4.77 4.33
CA ALA A 81 1.22 -4.50 5.61
C ALA A 81 0.50 -5.21 6.77
N ALA A 82 -0.84 -5.18 6.82
CA ALA A 82 -1.65 -5.84 7.85
C ALA A 82 -1.34 -7.34 7.95
N MET A 83 -1.23 -8.01 6.81
CA MET A 83 -0.92 -9.44 6.71
C MET A 83 0.41 -9.80 7.39
N MET A 84 1.37 -8.87 7.52
CA MET A 84 2.65 -9.17 8.16
C MET A 84 2.56 -9.22 9.70
N PHE A 85 1.54 -8.57 10.27
CA PHE A 85 1.35 -8.48 11.72
C PHE A 85 0.28 -9.46 12.25
N GLN A 86 -0.56 -10.03 11.39
CA GLN A 86 -1.68 -10.88 11.84
C GLN A 86 -1.23 -12.19 12.52
N HIS A 87 -0.01 -12.64 12.24
CA HIS A 87 0.50 -13.94 12.66
C HIS A 87 1.15 -13.93 14.04
N ASP A 88 1.46 -12.75 14.59
CA ASP A 88 2.13 -12.66 15.89
C ASP A 88 1.10 -12.71 17.05
N ALA A 89 1.54 -13.20 18.20
CA ALA A 89 0.75 -13.27 19.42
C ALA A 89 0.84 -11.98 20.26
N GLY A 90 1.73 -11.05 19.91
CA GLY A 90 1.85 -9.76 20.58
C GLY A 90 0.61 -8.88 20.39
N LEU A 91 0.08 -8.33 21.50
CA LEU A 91 -1.08 -7.43 21.48
C LEU A 91 -0.86 -6.19 20.58
N ASP A 92 0.36 -5.67 20.53
CA ASP A 92 0.68 -4.50 19.69
C ASP A 92 0.66 -4.84 18.21
N ASP A 93 1.18 -6.02 17.81
CA ASP A 93 1.13 -6.48 16.42
C ASP A 93 -0.32 -6.72 15.97
N ILE A 94 -1.16 -7.33 16.81
CA ILE A 94 -2.59 -7.51 16.54
C ILE A 94 -3.30 -6.15 16.33
N ARG A 95 -2.98 -5.14 17.16
CA ARG A 95 -3.54 -3.79 17.00
C ARG A 95 -3.11 -3.13 15.70
N ILE A 96 -1.84 -3.27 15.32
CA ILE A 96 -1.32 -2.75 14.05
C ILE A 96 -2.02 -3.43 12.87
N ALA A 97 -2.13 -4.76 12.91
CA ALA A 97 -2.83 -5.53 11.87
C ALA A 97 -4.27 -5.02 11.69
N HIS A 98 -5.01 -4.88 12.79
CA HIS A 98 -6.39 -4.41 12.78
C HIS A 98 -6.53 -2.98 12.23
N ALA A 99 -5.66 -2.06 12.65
CA ALA A 99 -5.67 -0.68 12.18
C ALA A 99 -5.40 -0.59 10.67
N LEU A 100 -4.41 -1.34 10.18
CA LEU A 100 -4.06 -1.38 8.76
C LEU A 100 -5.15 -2.02 7.91
N ALA A 101 -5.75 -3.12 8.37
CA ALA A 101 -6.89 -3.76 7.68
C ALA A 101 -8.12 -2.83 7.61
N THR A 102 -8.37 -2.07 8.68
CA THR A 102 -9.45 -1.07 8.72
C THR A 102 -9.19 0.07 7.74
N LEU A 103 -7.96 0.59 7.68
CA LEU A 103 -7.56 1.61 6.71
C LEU A 103 -7.72 1.10 5.28
N ALA A 104 -7.25 -0.11 4.99
CA ALA A 104 -7.39 -0.73 3.68
C ALA A 104 -8.87 -0.80 3.27
N SER A 105 -9.73 -1.36 4.13
CA SER A 105 -11.16 -1.48 3.87
C SER A 105 -11.88 -0.13 3.74
N THR A 106 -11.39 0.90 4.44
CA THR A 106 -11.95 2.27 4.34
C THR A 106 -11.55 2.94 3.02
N LEU A 107 -10.33 2.70 2.55
CA LEU A 107 -9.80 3.28 1.31
C LEU A 107 -10.39 2.63 0.05
N ALA A 108 -10.70 1.34 0.09
CA ALA A 108 -11.29 0.60 -1.03
C ALA A 108 -12.30 -0.45 -0.52
N PRO A 109 -13.50 -0.04 -0.10
CA PRO A 109 -14.49 -0.94 0.52
C PRO A 109 -14.96 -2.08 -0.39
N ASP A 110 -14.90 -1.88 -1.71
CA ASP A 110 -15.39 -2.84 -2.71
C ASP A 110 -14.27 -3.72 -3.32
N GLU A 111 -13.00 -3.51 -2.94
CA GLU A 111 -11.85 -4.21 -3.56
C GLU A 111 -11.15 -5.22 -2.64
N ILE A 112 -11.43 -5.22 -1.33
CA ILE A 112 -10.66 -5.98 -0.32
C ILE A 112 -11.53 -7.04 0.38
N SER A 113 -12.63 -7.47 -0.25
CA SER A 113 -13.49 -8.58 0.19
C SER A 113 -13.02 -9.94 -0.35
#